data_AF-C1MZI8-F1
#
_entry.id   AF-C1MZI8-F1
#
_cell.length_a   1.000
_cell.length_b   1.000
_cell.length_c   1.000
_cell.angle_alpha   90.00
_cell.angle_beta   90.00
_cell.angle_gamma   90.00
#
_symmetry.space_group_name_H-M   'P 1'
#
loop_
_entity.id
_entity.type
_entity.pdbx_description
1 polymer ?
#
loop_
_entity_poly.entity_id
_entity_poly.type
_entity_poly.pdbx_seq_one_letter_code
_entity_poly.pdbx_strand_id
1 'polypeptide(L)'
;MCTNGVKANDDDGDDSLREALKIAILLGEAGADARLANRFAEPPLIACVLAGGFIPGMTILLEFGADPKQESTGNGNVSAYGMVFGSGPMPMKTARALLSADVYKEGGVVGRDVRVHGLTSASAKALNGKVGTVRRLDPVTGKYEVSLHGEEDRIISIAPWKLKLAEEMFGCVVRLKDLTGRSELNGRRGICGTYLRHRGRYEIAVQATNDAPAEKISVKPCNIERLERLSKIGNCAGCGVAASSDEKKPKGSKKKGERAKESAKDDARVKLRYCGRCYTVVYCGDECVKANWNLHKEECAARCANQARINLQRIKESTPRGMSFSTVNMQTHQIDALNEFGEIVASKNESFTVKVQIPLVPPGMGRTLQNGMGAMVYDEKRRLQFHIPANPPFEKEYQQAVEHVESKGLTAMGSAKGVKAYFPARLIDSGKTILIDFHEALTPPAW
;
A
#
# COMPACT_ATOMS: atom_id res chain seq x y z
N MET A 1 -14.09 -6.36 28.88
CA MET A 1 -15.04 -5.38 29.44
C MET A 1 -15.77 -4.75 28.26
N CYS A 2 -17.06 -5.04 28.15
CA CYS A 2 -17.90 -4.66 27.02
C CYS A 2 -18.37 -3.21 27.20
N THR A 3 -18.05 -2.31 26.28
CA THR A 3 -18.64 -0.95 26.26
C THR A 3 -19.66 -0.86 25.13
N ASN A 4 -20.88 -1.29 25.45
CA ASN A 4 -22.05 -0.86 24.70
C ASN A 4 -22.28 0.63 24.98
N GLY A 5 -22.18 1.45 23.94
CA GLY A 5 -22.86 2.74 23.83
C GLY A 5 -22.72 3.69 25.02
N VAL A 6 -21.52 4.23 25.26
CA VAL A 6 -21.42 5.51 26.00
C VAL A 6 -21.66 6.62 24.98
N LYS A 7 -22.88 7.17 24.98
CA LYS A 7 -23.10 8.50 24.41
C LYS A 7 -22.26 9.46 25.24
N ALA A 8 -21.31 10.12 24.57
CA ALA A 8 -20.52 11.20 25.13
C ALA A 8 -21.46 12.35 25.51
N ASN A 9 -21.90 12.37 26.77
CA ASN A 9 -22.58 13.46 27.46
C ASN A 9 -22.57 13.06 28.94
N ASP A 10 -21.45 13.28 29.62
CA ASP A 10 -21.29 13.44 31.08
C ASP A 10 -19.77 13.55 31.37
N ASP A 11 -19.33 14.64 32.00
CA ASP A 11 -17.92 15.05 32.11
C ASP A 11 -17.02 14.05 32.88
N ASP A 12 -17.58 13.14 33.69
CA ASP A 12 -16.81 12.09 34.40
C ASP A 12 -16.48 10.86 33.54
N GLY A 13 -17.20 10.64 32.43
CA GLY A 13 -16.98 9.50 31.53
C GLY A 13 -15.78 9.67 30.59
N ASP A 14 -15.36 10.92 30.35
CA ASP A 14 -14.25 11.25 29.44
C ASP A 14 -12.88 10.93 30.08
N ASP A 15 -12.72 11.15 31.38
CA ASP A 15 -11.45 10.87 32.08
C ASP A 15 -11.14 9.37 32.17
N SER A 16 -12.14 8.54 32.44
CA SER A 16 -11.95 7.07 32.48
C SER A 16 -11.51 6.50 31.12
N LEU A 17 -12.08 7.02 30.02
CA LEU A 17 -11.69 6.62 28.67
C LEU A 17 -10.27 7.10 28.31
N ARG A 18 -9.93 8.34 28.69
CA ARG A 18 -8.58 8.89 28.50
C ARG A 18 -7.52 8.08 29.24
N GLU A 19 -7.79 7.70 30.49
CA GLU A 19 -6.88 6.85 31.25
C GLU A 19 -6.75 5.44 30.65
N ALA A 20 -7.85 4.85 30.18
CA ALA A 20 -7.80 3.56 29.49
C ALA A 20 -6.93 3.60 28.22
N LEU A 21 -6.96 4.69 27.45
CA LEU A 21 -6.12 4.88 26.26
C LEU A 21 -4.63 5.03 26.61
N LYS A 22 -4.31 5.72 27.71
CA LYS A 22 -2.92 5.81 28.22
C LYS A 22 -2.40 4.43 28.64
N ILE A 23 -3.22 3.64 29.32
CA ILE A 23 -2.87 2.25 29.70
C ILE A 23 -2.62 1.40 28.44
N ALA A 24 -3.42 1.55 27.39
CA ALA A 24 -3.20 0.83 26.14
C ALA A 24 -1.84 1.16 25.49
N ILE A 25 -1.40 2.42 25.54
CA ILE A 25 -0.05 2.81 25.10
C ILE A 25 1.02 2.13 25.95
N LEU A 26 0.92 2.21 27.28
CA LEU A 26 1.89 1.61 28.19
C LEU A 26 2.02 0.09 28.00
N LEU A 27 0.89 -0.61 27.79
CA LEU A 27 0.89 -2.03 27.48
C LEU A 27 1.60 -2.33 26.15
N GLY A 28 1.33 -1.53 25.12
CA GLY A 28 2.00 -1.67 23.83
C GLY A 28 3.51 -1.43 23.90
N GLU A 29 3.93 -0.40 24.64
CA GLU A 29 5.35 -0.09 24.91
C GLU A 29 6.03 -1.22 25.69
N ALA A 30 5.33 -1.81 26.66
CA ALA A 30 5.77 -3.00 27.40
C ALA A 30 5.78 -4.29 26.54
N GLY A 31 5.31 -4.23 25.28
CA GLY A 31 5.35 -5.33 24.33
C GLY A 31 4.13 -6.26 24.36
N ALA A 32 2.99 -5.80 24.90
CA ALA A 32 1.74 -6.52 24.77
C ALA A 32 1.38 -6.74 23.28
N ASP A 33 0.85 -7.92 22.98
CA ASP A 33 0.49 -8.28 21.61
C ASP A 33 -0.88 -7.71 21.23
N ALA A 34 -0.88 -6.70 20.37
CA ALA A 34 -2.10 -6.06 19.85
C ALA A 34 -2.96 -6.97 18.95
N ARG A 35 -2.50 -8.20 18.65
CA ARG A 35 -3.23 -9.24 17.92
C ARG A 35 -3.91 -10.26 18.81
N LEU A 36 -3.61 -10.26 20.11
CA LEU A 36 -4.06 -11.31 21.01
C LEU A 36 -5.58 -11.27 21.15
N ALA A 37 -6.22 -12.32 20.62
CA ALA A 37 -7.66 -12.39 20.58
C ALA A 37 -8.27 -12.63 21.97
N ASN A 38 -9.46 -12.09 22.20
CA ASN A 38 -10.22 -12.35 23.41
C ASN A 38 -10.76 -13.80 23.44
N ARG A 39 -11.54 -14.17 24.48
CA ARG A 39 -12.16 -15.51 24.60
C ARG A 39 -13.10 -15.89 23.44
N PHE A 40 -13.57 -14.93 22.66
CA PHE A 40 -14.39 -15.12 21.47
C PHE A 40 -13.56 -15.18 20.19
N ALA A 41 -12.23 -15.30 20.33
CA ALA A 41 -11.27 -15.23 19.25
C ALA A 41 -11.39 -13.93 18.43
N GLU A 42 -11.72 -12.81 19.05
CA GLU A 42 -11.77 -11.50 18.40
C GLU A 42 -10.49 -10.70 18.74
N PRO A 43 -9.70 -10.30 17.73
CA PRO A 43 -8.60 -9.37 17.92
C PRO A 43 -9.09 -8.01 18.48
N PRO A 44 -8.29 -7.30 19.30
CA PRO A 44 -8.67 -6.02 19.91
C PRO A 44 -9.15 -4.96 18.90
N LEU A 45 -8.61 -5.01 17.67
CA LEU A 45 -8.96 -4.08 16.61
C LEU A 45 -10.42 -4.24 16.15
N ILE A 46 -10.99 -5.46 16.21
CA ILE A 46 -12.40 -5.71 15.89
C ILE A 46 -13.30 -5.03 16.90
N ALA A 47 -12.97 -5.08 18.19
CA ALA A 47 -13.75 -4.42 19.24
C ALA A 47 -13.84 -2.90 19.02
N CYS A 48 -12.75 -2.26 18.58
CA CYS A 48 -12.75 -0.83 18.25
C CYS A 48 -13.64 -0.50 17.04
N VAL A 49 -13.71 -1.40 16.05
CA VAL A 49 -14.61 -1.24 14.89
C VAL A 49 -16.07 -1.41 15.30
N LEU A 50 -16.38 -2.41 16.13
CA LEU A 50 -17.72 -2.65 16.66
C LEU A 50 -18.22 -1.50 17.55
N ALA A 51 -17.32 -0.81 18.26
CA ALA A 51 -17.60 0.40 19.02
C ALA A 51 -17.81 1.66 18.13
N GLY A 52 -18.25 1.50 16.88
CA GLY A 52 -18.53 2.61 15.96
C GLY A 52 -17.29 3.17 15.25
N GLY A 53 -16.18 2.43 15.21
CA GLY A 53 -14.93 2.89 14.62
C GLY A 53 -14.20 3.88 15.55
N PHE A 54 -13.93 3.46 16.77
CA PHE A 54 -13.23 4.24 17.79
C PHE A 54 -11.78 4.55 17.38
N ILE A 55 -11.60 5.69 16.70
CA ILE A 55 -10.36 6.06 16.01
C ILE A 55 -9.13 6.09 16.92
N PRO A 56 -9.16 6.67 18.14
CA PRO A 56 -7.98 6.67 19.01
C PRO A 56 -7.53 5.25 19.37
N GLY A 57 -8.45 4.38 19.78
CA GLY A 57 -8.15 2.97 20.08
C GLY A 57 -7.62 2.22 18.85
N MET A 58 -8.23 2.40 17.67
CA MET A 58 -7.72 1.80 16.42
C MET A 58 -6.30 2.28 16.10
N THR A 59 -6.01 3.57 16.29
CA THR A 59 -4.70 4.16 15.99
C THR A 59 -3.61 3.58 16.90
N ILE A 60 -3.89 3.47 18.21
CA ILE A 60 -2.99 2.84 19.19
C ILE A 60 -2.71 1.38 18.79
N LEU A 61 -3.74 0.61 18.49
CA LEU A 61 -3.57 -0.80 18.12
C LEU A 61 -2.76 -0.96 16.83
N LEU A 62 -2.99 -0.12 15.81
CA LEU A 62 -2.22 -0.12 14.57
C LEU A 62 -0.75 0.27 14.80
N GLU A 63 -0.50 1.24 15.69
CA GLU A 63 0.85 1.64 16.10
C GLU A 63 1.62 0.44 16.69
N PHE A 64 0.95 -0.38 17.51
CA PHE A 64 1.53 -1.58 18.10
C PHE A 64 1.40 -2.84 17.24
N GLY A 65 1.12 -2.69 15.94
CA GLY A 65 1.21 -3.77 14.96
C GLY A 65 -0.02 -4.67 14.87
N ALA A 66 -1.19 -4.21 15.33
CA ALA A 66 -2.44 -4.91 15.07
C ALA A 66 -2.68 -5.11 13.58
N ASP A 67 -3.30 -6.24 13.23
CA ASP A 67 -3.60 -6.57 11.85
C ASP A 67 -5.05 -6.25 11.48
N PRO A 68 -5.30 -5.25 10.63
CA PRO A 68 -6.62 -5.03 10.05
C PRO A 68 -7.27 -6.28 9.44
N LYS A 69 -6.46 -7.16 8.83
CA LYS A 69 -6.91 -8.34 8.06
C LYS A 69 -6.94 -9.62 8.90
N GLN A 70 -6.54 -9.59 10.17
CA GLN A 70 -6.67 -10.78 11.02
C GLN A 70 -8.15 -11.06 11.26
N GLU A 71 -8.56 -12.28 10.94
CA GLU A 71 -9.93 -12.76 11.10
C GLU A 71 -10.17 -13.26 12.51
N SER A 72 -11.40 -13.07 12.99
CA SER A 72 -11.90 -13.76 14.17
C SER A 72 -12.30 -15.18 13.81
N THR A 73 -11.71 -16.17 14.48
CA THR A 73 -12.04 -17.59 14.25
C THR A 73 -13.34 -18.02 14.94
N GLY A 74 -13.91 -17.18 15.83
CA GLY A 74 -15.12 -17.49 16.60
C GLY A 74 -16.41 -16.96 15.97
N ASN A 75 -16.36 -15.85 15.24
CA ASN A 75 -17.53 -15.14 14.69
C ASN A 75 -17.46 -15.01 13.16
N GLY A 76 -17.58 -16.13 12.44
CA GLY A 76 -17.77 -16.13 10.98
C GLY A 76 -16.60 -15.60 10.15
N ASN A 77 -15.36 -15.71 10.64
CA ASN A 77 -14.13 -15.30 9.93
C ASN A 77 -14.13 -13.83 9.51
N VAL A 78 -14.58 -12.96 10.41
CA VAL A 78 -14.68 -11.51 10.15
C VAL A 78 -13.40 -10.80 10.60
N SER A 79 -12.87 -9.88 9.79
CA SER A 79 -11.74 -9.00 10.14
C SER A 79 -12.17 -7.54 10.27
N ALA A 80 -11.41 -6.74 11.03
CA ALA A 80 -11.66 -5.29 11.15
C ALA A 80 -11.71 -4.60 9.78
N TYR A 81 -10.84 -5.03 8.87
CA TYR A 81 -10.80 -4.61 7.48
C TYR A 81 -12.05 -5.04 6.69
N GLY A 82 -12.50 -6.28 6.83
CA GLY A 82 -13.76 -6.76 6.25
C GLY A 82 -14.97 -5.94 6.70
N MET A 83 -15.04 -5.63 8.00
CA MET A 83 -16.12 -4.82 8.58
C MET A 83 -16.11 -3.37 8.09
N VAL A 84 -14.94 -2.75 8.06
CA VAL A 84 -14.78 -1.34 7.66
C VAL A 84 -14.98 -1.14 6.16
N PHE A 85 -14.45 -2.03 5.31
CA PHE A 85 -14.53 -1.90 3.85
C PHE A 85 -15.72 -2.64 3.22
N GLY A 86 -16.38 -3.51 3.97
CA GLY A 86 -17.60 -4.19 3.58
C GLY A 86 -18.82 -3.27 3.47
N SER A 87 -19.94 -3.85 3.04
CA SER A 87 -21.25 -3.21 2.92
C SER A 87 -22.00 -3.26 4.24
N GLY A 88 -21.42 -2.69 5.30
CA GLY A 88 -22.08 -2.55 6.60
C GLY A 88 -23.10 -1.38 6.62
N PRO A 89 -24.04 -1.37 7.58
CA PRO A 89 -25.12 -0.39 7.67
C PRO A 89 -24.67 1.04 7.99
N MET A 90 -23.40 1.26 8.38
CA MET A 90 -22.85 2.59 8.65
C MET A 90 -21.57 2.89 7.86
N PRO A 91 -21.49 4.04 7.16
CA PRO A 91 -20.27 4.46 6.47
C PRO A 91 -19.21 4.95 7.46
N MET A 92 -18.27 4.08 7.83
CA MET A 92 -17.13 4.44 8.69
C MET A 92 -16.01 5.15 7.90
N LYS A 93 -16.26 6.38 7.43
CA LYS A 93 -15.32 7.13 6.58
C LYS A 93 -13.93 7.30 7.21
N THR A 94 -13.87 7.67 8.48
CA THR A 94 -12.60 7.91 9.19
C THR A 94 -11.86 6.60 9.45
N ALA A 95 -12.56 5.52 9.84
CA ALA A 95 -11.95 4.20 10.00
C ALA A 95 -11.43 3.65 8.67
N ARG A 96 -12.16 3.86 7.57
CA ARG A 96 -11.67 3.55 6.20
C ARG A 96 -10.38 4.30 5.91
N ALA A 97 -10.35 5.62 6.13
CA ALA A 97 -9.14 6.42 5.92
C ALA A 97 -7.97 5.92 6.77
N LEU A 98 -8.22 5.56 8.03
CA LEU A 98 -7.21 5.03 8.94
C LEU A 98 -6.66 3.66 8.50
N LEU A 99 -7.53 2.71 8.18
CA LEU A 99 -7.10 1.38 7.71
C LEU A 99 -6.47 1.41 6.30
N SER A 100 -6.76 2.46 5.52
CA SER A 100 -6.10 2.77 4.25
C SER A 100 -4.82 3.61 4.41
N ALA A 101 -4.45 4.01 5.63
CA ALA A 101 -3.33 4.92 5.83
C ALA A 101 -2.01 4.26 5.41
N ASP A 102 -1.35 4.86 4.41
CA ASP A 102 -0.05 4.42 3.89
C ASP A 102 1.01 4.31 4.99
N VAL A 103 0.88 5.10 6.05
CA VAL A 103 1.85 5.20 7.13
C VAL A 103 2.04 3.86 7.88
N TYR A 104 1.01 3.00 7.94
CA TYR A 104 1.05 1.70 8.63
C TYR A 104 1.46 0.52 7.75
N LYS A 105 1.80 0.73 6.48
CA LYS A 105 2.25 -0.34 5.58
C LYS A 105 3.37 -1.19 6.19
N GLU A 106 4.22 -0.53 6.97
CA GLU A 106 5.38 -1.14 7.59
C GLU A 106 5.34 -1.05 9.14
N GLY A 107 4.13 -1.02 9.73
CA GLY A 107 3.93 -0.99 11.18
C GLY A 107 3.84 0.41 11.80
N GLY A 108 4.04 0.47 13.12
CA GLY A 108 4.06 1.70 13.89
C GLY A 108 5.06 2.74 13.38
N VAL A 109 4.74 4.00 13.64
CA VAL A 109 5.37 5.17 13.01
C VAL A 109 6.03 6.11 14.01
N VAL A 110 5.85 5.90 15.32
CA VAL A 110 6.56 6.67 16.36
C VAL A 110 8.07 6.47 16.21
N GLY A 111 8.81 7.58 16.21
CA GLY A 111 10.24 7.63 15.98
C GLY A 111 10.66 7.62 14.50
N ARG A 112 9.71 7.54 13.55
CA ARG A 112 10.00 7.45 12.10
C ARG A 112 9.78 8.78 11.38
N ASP A 113 10.47 8.93 10.26
CA ASP A 113 10.28 10.06 9.36
C ASP A 113 9.07 9.86 8.44
N VAL A 114 8.21 10.86 8.43
CA VAL A 114 6.97 10.88 7.67
C VAL A 114 6.89 12.14 6.82
N ARG A 115 6.29 11.99 5.64
CA ARG A 115 5.94 13.09 4.74
C ARG A 115 4.47 13.43 4.89
N VAL A 116 4.19 14.70 5.14
CA VAL A 116 2.83 15.23 5.23
C VAL A 116 2.21 15.29 3.83
N HIS A 117 0.95 14.86 3.71
CA HIS A 117 0.21 14.92 2.44
C HIS A 117 -1.30 15.10 2.63
N GLY A 118 -1.98 15.50 1.56
CA GLY A 118 -3.44 15.51 1.50
C GLY A 118 -4.13 16.55 2.40
N LEU A 119 -3.41 17.53 2.94
CA LEU A 119 -4.01 18.65 3.70
C LEU A 119 -4.63 19.67 2.73
N THR A 120 -5.89 20.03 2.98
CA THR A 120 -6.67 20.88 2.06
C THR A 120 -6.94 22.28 2.59
N SER A 121 -6.85 22.51 3.91
CA SER A 121 -7.07 23.84 4.49
C SER A 121 -5.99 24.83 4.06
N ALA A 122 -6.38 26.10 3.88
CA ALA A 122 -5.48 27.15 3.39
C ALA A 122 -4.21 27.30 4.27
N SER A 123 -4.37 27.20 5.59
CA SER A 123 -3.28 27.29 6.56
C SER A 123 -2.37 26.07 6.61
N ALA A 124 -2.85 24.88 6.24
CA ALA A 124 -2.10 23.63 6.37
C ALA A 124 -1.61 23.08 5.02
N LYS A 125 -2.09 23.61 3.88
CA LYS A 125 -1.67 23.18 2.53
C LYS A 125 -0.18 23.36 2.29
N ALA A 126 0.43 24.39 2.89
CA ALA A 126 1.87 24.66 2.83
C ALA A 126 2.73 23.59 3.55
N LEU A 127 2.12 22.73 4.38
CA LEU A 127 2.80 21.63 5.04
C LEU A 127 2.89 20.38 4.16
N ASN A 128 2.07 20.27 3.11
CA ASN A 128 2.15 19.14 2.19
C ASN A 128 3.54 19.06 1.54
N GLY A 129 4.14 17.88 1.55
CA GLY A 129 5.48 17.64 1.03
C GLY A 129 6.60 17.80 2.06
N LYS A 130 6.36 18.51 3.18
CA LYS A 130 7.33 18.61 4.27
C LYS A 130 7.54 17.25 4.95
N VAL A 131 8.77 17.03 5.40
CA VAL A 131 9.19 15.82 6.12
C VAL A 131 9.37 16.20 7.59
N GLY A 132 9.03 15.28 8.48
CA GLY A 132 9.28 15.41 9.90
C GLY A 132 9.31 14.07 10.60
N THR A 133 9.83 14.06 11.82
CA THR A 133 9.92 12.86 12.65
C THR A 133 8.72 12.78 13.60
N VAL A 134 8.05 11.64 13.64
CA VAL A 134 6.95 11.38 14.58
C VAL A 134 7.52 11.25 15.99
N ARG A 135 7.11 12.11 16.92
CA ARG A 135 7.56 12.07 18.32
C ARG A 135 6.71 11.14 19.18
N ARG A 136 5.39 11.32 19.13
CA ARG A 136 4.44 10.53 19.92
C ARG A 136 3.07 10.45 19.28
N LEU A 137 2.30 9.47 19.72
CA LEU A 137 0.87 9.36 19.47
C LEU A 137 0.12 10.02 20.62
N ASP A 138 -0.80 10.94 20.32
CA ASP A 138 -1.76 11.44 21.30
C ASP A 138 -2.86 10.39 21.49
N PRO A 139 -2.96 9.76 22.68
CA PRO A 139 -3.91 8.70 22.95
C PRO A 139 -5.36 9.14 22.82
N VAL A 140 -5.66 10.43 23.06
CA VAL A 140 -7.04 10.93 23.12
C VAL A 140 -7.54 11.27 21.73
N THR A 141 -6.73 11.97 20.94
CA THR A 141 -7.15 12.40 19.60
C THR A 141 -6.85 11.37 18.52
N GLY A 142 -5.99 10.39 18.78
CA GLY A 142 -5.51 9.44 17.76
C GLY A 142 -4.67 10.11 16.67
N LYS A 143 -4.07 11.27 16.96
CA LYS A 143 -3.20 12.01 16.04
C LYS A 143 -1.75 11.91 16.46
N TYR A 144 -0.85 12.04 15.51
CA TYR A 144 0.58 12.08 15.76
C TYR A 144 1.08 13.49 15.96
N GLU A 145 2.02 13.65 16.88
CA GLU A 145 2.86 14.83 16.99
C GLU A 145 4.10 14.65 16.12
N VAL A 146 4.27 15.51 15.12
CA VAL A 146 5.37 15.44 14.15
C VAL A 146 6.23 16.69 14.26
N SER A 147 7.53 16.49 14.49
CA SER A 147 8.55 17.54 14.50
C SER A 147 9.05 17.74 13.07
N LEU A 148 8.77 18.89 12.46
CA LEU A 148 9.17 19.16 11.07
C LEU A 148 10.67 19.39 10.95
N HIS A 149 11.29 18.85 9.89
CA HIS A 149 12.70 19.06 9.59
C HIS A 149 12.93 20.47 9.04
N GLY A 150 14.06 21.10 9.42
CA GLY A 150 14.44 22.45 8.95
C GLY A 150 13.64 23.60 9.57
N GLU A 151 12.72 23.31 10.48
CA GLU A 151 12.00 24.27 11.30
C GLU A 151 12.16 23.85 12.76
N GLU A 152 13.26 24.29 13.38
CA GLU A 152 13.57 24.00 14.78
C GLU A 152 12.34 24.34 15.65
N ASP A 153 11.94 23.38 16.49
CA ASP A 153 10.80 23.42 17.42
C ASP A 153 9.37 23.46 16.83
N ARG A 154 9.18 23.34 15.51
CA ARG A 154 7.82 23.26 14.96
C ARG A 154 7.23 21.85 15.05
N ILE A 155 6.35 21.65 16.04
CA ILE A 155 5.55 20.43 16.22
C ILE A 155 4.14 20.64 15.65
N ILE A 156 3.66 19.68 14.85
CA ILE A 156 2.30 19.67 14.32
C ILE A 156 1.53 18.44 14.81
N SER A 157 0.22 18.59 15.06
CA SER A 157 -0.70 17.47 15.34
C SER A 157 -1.42 17.07 14.06
N ILE A 158 -1.28 15.82 13.62
CA ILE A 158 -1.77 15.38 12.32
C ILE A 158 -2.32 13.95 12.35
N ALA A 159 -3.40 13.72 11.61
CA ALA A 159 -4.04 12.42 11.52
C ALA A 159 -3.19 11.42 10.71
N PRO A 160 -3.20 10.11 11.05
CA PRO A 160 -2.36 9.09 10.40
C PRO A 160 -2.49 9.01 8.88
N TRP A 161 -3.71 9.12 8.35
CA TRP A 161 -3.98 9.05 6.90
C TRP A 161 -3.52 10.28 6.10
N LYS A 162 -3.04 11.32 6.77
CA LYS A 162 -2.38 12.49 6.17
C LYS A 162 -0.86 12.38 6.21
N LEU A 163 -0.35 11.23 6.63
CA LEU A 163 1.06 10.88 6.63
C LEU A 163 1.32 9.78 5.61
N LYS A 164 2.48 9.84 4.99
CA LYS A 164 3.13 8.73 4.29
C LYS A 164 4.47 8.53 4.97
N LEU A 165 4.96 7.30 4.99
CA LEU A 165 6.37 7.09 5.30
C LEU A 165 7.19 7.95 4.35
N ALA A 166 8.12 8.76 4.88
CA ALA A 166 8.94 9.63 4.04
C ALA A 166 9.77 8.80 3.04
N GLU A 167 9.96 7.53 3.39
CA GLU A 167 10.90 6.57 2.84
C GLU A 167 10.47 5.14 3.19
N GLU A 168 10.26 4.28 2.18
CA GLU A 168 10.05 2.83 2.36
C GLU A 168 11.33 2.20 2.90
N MET A 169 11.23 1.34 3.91
CA MET A 169 12.39 0.71 4.56
C MET A 169 12.88 -0.52 3.82
N PHE A 170 12.02 -1.15 3.01
CA PHE A 170 12.39 -2.31 2.21
C PHE A 170 13.59 -2.01 1.30
N GLY A 171 14.59 -2.91 1.33
CA GLY A 171 15.82 -2.81 0.56
C GLY A 171 16.83 -1.78 1.06
N CYS A 172 16.54 -1.07 2.16
CA CYS A 172 17.44 -0.05 2.68
C CYS A 172 18.52 -0.64 3.60
N VAL A 173 19.68 -0.01 3.63
CA VAL A 173 20.68 -0.29 4.66
C VAL A 173 20.22 0.38 5.95
N VAL A 174 20.21 -0.38 7.03
CA VAL A 174 19.73 0.06 8.33
C VAL A 174 20.72 -0.30 9.44
N ARG A 175 20.71 0.45 10.53
CA ARG A 175 21.41 0.21 11.78
C ARG A 175 20.40 -0.25 12.84
N LEU A 176 20.76 -1.27 13.60
CA LEU A 176 19.93 -1.75 14.71
C LEU A 176 20.18 -0.91 15.96
N LYS A 177 19.11 -0.60 16.71
CA LYS A 177 19.18 0.15 17.96
C LYS A 177 18.14 -0.33 18.97
N ASP A 178 18.37 -0.02 20.24
CA ASP A 178 17.43 -0.19 21.35
C ASP A 178 16.91 -1.64 21.54
N LEU A 179 17.60 -2.64 20.99
CA LEU A 179 17.26 -4.05 21.17
C LEU A 179 17.57 -4.46 22.61
N THR A 180 16.54 -4.90 23.34
CA THR A 180 16.67 -5.37 24.72
C THR A 180 17.00 -6.86 24.81
N GLY A 181 16.38 -7.69 23.96
CA GLY A 181 16.59 -9.15 23.97
C GLY A 181 17.87 -9.63 23.28
N ARG A 182 18.44 -8.82 22.37
CA ARG A 182 19.69 -9.09 21.65
C ARG A 182 20.53 -7.80 21.54
N SER A 183 20.95 -7.29 22.69
CA SER A 183 21.64 -5.99 22.78
C SER A 183 23.00 -5.99 22.09
N GLU A 184 23.62 -7.16 21.89
CA GLU A 184 24.87 -7.36 21.16
C GLU A 184 24.79 -6.96 19.68
N LEU A 185 23.58 -6.79 19.15
CA LEU A 185 23.37 -6.33 17.78
C LEU A 185 23.21 -4.82 17.63
N ASN A 186 23.01 -4.09 18.73
CA ASN A 186 22.86 -2.64 18.66
C ASN A 186 24.12 -2.01 18.05
N GLY A 187 23.93 -1.11 17.09
CA GLY A 187 25.00 -0.52 16.29
C GLY A 187 25.38 -1.29 15.02
N ARG A 188 25.00 -2.58 14.89
CA ARG A 188 25.29 -3.38 13.67
C ARG A 188 24.42 -2.93 12.49
N ARG A 189 24.97 -3.08 11.29
CA ARG A 189 24.30 -2.77 10.02
C ARG A 189 23.66 -4.01 9.40
N GLY A 190 22.53 -3.83 8.75
CA GLY A 190 21.85 -4.86 8.00
C GLY A 190 21.05 -4.31 6.82
N ILE A 191 20.61 -5.21 5.95
CA ILE A 191 19.69 -4.88 4.86
C ILE A 191 18.28 -5.20 5.34
N CYS A 192 17.40 -4.20 5.26
CA CYS A 192 16.00 -4.37 5.62
C CYS A 192 15.27 -5.13 4.51
N GLY A 193 14.81 -6.34 4.83
CA GLY A 193 14.03 -7.19 3.96
C GLY A 193 12.52 -6.94 4.13
N THR A 194 11.75 -7.99 3.97
CA THR A 194 10.29 -7.96 4.00
C THR A 194 9.77 -7.58 5.40
N TYR A 195 8.74 -6.73 5.44
CA TYR A 195 7.99 -6.50 6.67
C TYR A 195 7.07 -7.68 6.94
N LEU A 196 7.35 -8.45 7.99
CA LEU A 196 6.51 -9.55 8.46
C LEU A 196 5.30 -8.96 9.16
N ARG A 197 4.28 -8.66 8.36
CA ARG A 197 3.04 -8.06 8.84
C ARG A 197 2.49 -8.83 10.04
N HIS A 198 2.45 -10.16 9.97
CA HIS A 198 1.98 -11.09 11.03
C HIS A 198 2.75 -11.02 12.36
N ARG A 199 3.98 -10.50 12.38
CA ARG A 199 4.80 -10.33 13.61
C ARG A 199 4.99 -8.87 14.02
N GLY A 200 4.55 -7.92 13.20
CA GLY A 200 4.79 -6.50 13.42
C GLY A 200 6.29 -6.14 13.36
N ARG A 201 7.09 -6.87 12.56
CA ARG A 201 8.56 -6.83 12.57
C ARG A 201 9.12 -6.92 11.15
N TYR A 202 10.26 -6.30 10.89
CA TYR A 202 11.04 -6.54 9.67
C TYR A 202 11.95 -7.74 9.82
N GLU A 203 12.18 -8.44 8.72
CA GLU A 203 13.35 -9.29 8.59
C GLU A 203 14.56 -8.44 8.21
N ILE A 204 15.57 -8.42 9.07
CA ILE A 204 16.83 -7.75 8.79
C ILE A 204 17.89 -8.81 8.53
N ALA A 205 18.54 -8.74 7.37
CA ALA A 205 19.74 -9.51 7.08
C ALA A 205 20.94 -8.72 7.62
N VAL A 206 21.41 -9.08 8.82
CA VAL A 206 22.58 -8.46 9.44
C VAL A 206 23.82 -8.89 8.69
N GLN A 207 24.68 -7.94 8.33
CA GLN A 207 25.91 -8.24 7.61
C GLN A 207 26.89 -9.02 8.49
N ALA A 208 27.63 -9.93 7.86
CA ALA A 208 28.73 -10.63 8.51
C ALA A 208 29.82 -9.62 8.93
N THR A 209 30.40 -9.85 10.10
CA THR A 209 31.64 -9.21 10.56
C THR A 209 32.72 -10.29 10.70
N ASN A 210 33.98 -9.88 10.92
CA ASN A 210 35.07 -10.84 11.15
C ASN A 210 34.77 -11.82 12.30
N ASP A 211 33.96 -11.37 13.27
CA ASP A 211 33.64 -12.13 14.48
C ASP A 211 32.25 -12.79 14.49
N ALA A 212 31.40 -12.54 13.47
CA ALA A 212 30.04 -13.10 13.44
C ALA A 212 29.50 -13.28 12.00
N PRO A 213 28.85 -14.42 11.68
CA PRO A 213 28.29 -14.67 10.36
C PRO A 213 27.09 -13.75 10.06
N ALA A 214 26.73 -13.68 8.77
CA ALA A 214 25.49 -13.02 8.35
C ALA A 214 24.29 -13.82 8.85
N GLU A 215 23.33 -13.15 9.46
CA GLU A 215 22.14 -13.79 10.04
C GLU A 215 20.88 -12.98 9.76
N LYS A 216 19.74 -13.67 9.71
CA LYS A 216 18.42 -13.02 9.57
C LYS A 216 17.76 -12.93 10.94
N ILE A 217 17.33 -11.73 11.31
CA ILE A 217 16.66 -11.46 12.57
C ILE A 217 15.32 -10.76 12.35
N SER A 218 14.39 -10.91 13.29
CA SER A 218 13.08 -10.27 13.24
C SER A 218 13.01 -9.11 14.24
N VAL A 219 12.93 -7.88 13.74
CA VAL A 219 13.12 -6.66 14.54
C VAL A 219 11.95 -5.70 14.40
N LYS A 220 11.53 -5.04 15.49
CA LYS A 220 10.44 -4.05 15.45
C LYS A 220 10.89 -2.79 14.69
N PRO A 221 9.98 -2.07 14.01
CA PRO A 221 10.30 -0.82 13.32
C PRO A 221 11.05 0.21 14.18
N CYS A 222 10.70 0.36 15.46
CA CYS A 222 11.34 1.32 16.37
C CYS A 222 12.81 0.98 16.69
N ASN A 223 13.23 -0.27 16.50
CA ASN A 223 14.58 -0.77 16.76
C ASN A 223 15.52 -0.64 15.54
N ILE A 224 15.10 0.10 14.50
CA ILE A 224 15.81 0.18 13.23
C ILE A 224 15.98 1.66 12.85
N GLU A 225 17.20 2.06 12.54
CA GLU A 225 17.58 3.37 12.05
C GLU A 225 18.04 3.24 10.59
N ARG A 226 17.52 4.06 9.66
CA ARG A 226 17.90 3.99 8.25
C ARG A 226 19.22 4.71 7.98
N LEU A 227 20.03 4.18 7.06
CA LEU A 227 21.23 4.81 6.52
C LEU A 227 21.05 5.03 4.99
N GLU A 228 20.70 6.26 4.59
CA GLU A 228 20.56 6.86 3.23
C GLU A 228 19.56 6.29 2.17
N ARG A 229 19.26 7.15 1.18
CA ARG A 229 17.98 7.34 0.45
C ARG A 229 18.10 6.99 -1.04
N LEU A 230 17.13 6.26 -1.64
CA LEU A 230 17.07 5.97 -3.09
C LEU A 230 15.85 6.58 -3.78
N SER A 231 16.10 7.14 -4.96
CA SER A 231 15.21 7.89 -5.84
C SER A 231 14.13 7.04 -6.55
N LYS A 232 13.05 7.69 -7.00
CA LYS A 232 11.77 7.16 -7.53
C LYS A 232 11.81 6.19 -8.74
N ILE A 233 12.98 5.85 -9.23
CA ILE A 233 13.18 4.65 -10.03
C ILE A 233 14.21 3.90 -9.21
N GLY A 234 13.80 2.78 -8.61
CA GLY A 234 14.67 1.98 -7.75
C GLY A 234 16.00 1.69 -8.43
N ASN A 235 17.01 1.35 -7.65
CA ASN A 235 18.34 1.13 -8.22
C ASN A 235 18.35 -0.06 -9.18
N CYS A 236 19.31 -0.05 -10.10
CA CYS A 236 19.55 -1.22 -10.94
C CYS A 236 19.74 -2.45 -10.05
N ALA A 237 18.92 -3.48 -10.25
CA ALA A 237 18.99 -4.70 -9.46
C ALA A 237 20.28 -5.50 -9.68
N GLY A 238 21.06 -5.20 -10.74
CA GLY A 238 22.35 -5.84 -11.00
C GLY A 238 23.55 -5.11 -10.39
N CYS A 239 23.67 -3.79 -10.60
CA CYS A 239 24.84 -3.01 -10.18
C CYS A 239 24.56 -1.96 -9.09
N GLY A 240 23.30 -1.79 -8.68
CA GLY A 240 22.94 -0.83 -7.65
C GLY A 240 22.95 0.64 -8.09
N VAL A 241 23.17 0.95 -9.37
CA VAL A 241 23.18 2.35 -9.84
C VAL A 241 21.78 2.97 -9.75
N ALA A 242 21.70 4.18 -9.19
CA ALA A 242 20.45 4.94 -9.09
C ALA A 242 20.07 5.56 -10.44
N ALA A 243 18.78 5.73 -10.70
CA ALA A 243 18.35 6.52 -11.86
C ALA A 243 18.60 8.00 -11.62
N SER A 244 19.17 8.70 -12.61
CA SER A 244 19.27 10.15 -12.56
C SER A 244 17.88 10.78 -12.69
N SER A 245 17.57 11.77 -11.85
CA SER A 245 16.36 12.59 -12.01
C SER A 245 16.43 13.41 -13.31
N ASP A 246 15.32 13.41 -14.05
CA ASP A 246 15.08 14.30 -15.19
C ASP A 246 14.76 15.72 -14.70
N GLU A 247 15.74 16.44 -14.16
CA GLU A 247 15.63 17.90 -14.10
C GLU A 247 16.00 18.49 -15.46
N LYS A 248 15.04 19.20 -16.07
CA LYS A 248 15.23 19.98 -17.29
C LYS A 248 16.20 21.12 -16.99
N LYS A 249 17.35 21.15 -17.68
CA LYS A 249 18.31 22.25 -17.64
C LYS A 249 17.65 23.56 -18.13
N PRO A 250 17.91 24.73 -17.51
CA PRO A 250 17.54 26.02 -18.07
C PRO A 250 18.30 26.25 -19.39
N LYS A 251 17.64 26.85 -20.38
CA LYS A 251 18.27 27.24 -21.65
C LYS A 251 19.22 28.43 -21.44
N GLY A 252 20.43 28.33 -21.97
CA GLY A 252 21.44 29.40 -22.07
C GLY A 252 22.76 28.93 -21.47
N SER A 253 23.93 29.06 -22.10
CA SER A 253 24.38 29.89 -23.21
C SER A 253 25.63 29.23 -23.81
N LYS A 254 25.86 29.42 -25.12
CA LYS A 254 27.10 28.99 -25.79
C LYS A 254 28.26 29.84 -25.27
N LYS A 255 29.36 29.20 -24.84
CA LYS A 255 30.69 29.77 -25.04
C LYS A 255 31.69 28.67 -25.40
N LYS A 256 32.48 28.99 -26.42
CA LYS A 256 33.48 28.21 -27.12
C LYS A 256 34.83 28.52 -26.47
N GLY A 257 35.66 27.53 -26.16
CA GLY A 257 37.00 27.76 -25.62
C GLY A 257 37.73 26.48 -25.20
N GLU A 258 38.97 26.36 -25.62
CA GLU A 258 39.84 25.19 -25.72
C GLU A 258 40.32 24.47 -24.44
N ARG A 259 40.60 23.16 -24.64
CA ARG A 259 41.60 22.27 -24.01
C ARG A 259 41.97 22.40 -22.52
N ALA A 260 41.60 21.37 -21.77
CA ALA A 260 42.51 20.68 -20.85
C ALA A 260 42.18 19.18 -20.84
N LYS A 261 43.20 18.33 -21.05
CA LYS A 261 43.15 16.89 -20.82
C LYS A 261 43.35 16.68 -19.33
N GLU A 262 42.37 16.12 -18.62
CA GLU A 262 42.56 15.26 -17.45
C GLU A 262 41.21 14.66 -17.03
N SER A 263 41.20 13.33 -16.93
CA SER A 263 40.30 12.46 -16.14
C SER A 263 38.90 12.98 -15.75
N ALA A 264 37.89 12.62 -16.55
CA ALA A 264 36.48 12.66 -16.16
C ALA A 264 35.73 11.44 -16.75
N LYS A 265 35.88 10.28 -16.12
CA LYS A 265 34.86 9.21 -16.15
C LYS A 265 34.10 9.39 -14.85
N ASP A 266 32.92 9.98 -14.90
CA ASP A 266 31.84 9.87 -13.90
C ASP A 266 30.85 11.01 -14.17
N ASP A 267 29.93 10.80 -15.11
CA ASP A 267 28.63 11.50 -15.21
C ASP A 267 27.79 10.98 -16.40
N ALA A 268 27.83 9.66 -16.63
CA ALA A 268 26.93 9.03 -17.59
C ALA A 268 25.55 8.87 -16.95
N ARG A 269 24.62 9.73 -17.32
CA ARG A 269 23.20 9.69 -16.94
C ARG A 269 22.59 8.31 -17.25
N VAL A 270 22.47 7.42 -16.25
CA VAL A 270 22.06 6.03 -16.46
C VAL A 270 20.53 5.90 -16.55
N LYS A 271 20.03 5.49 -17.72
CA LYS A 271 18.61 5.22 -17.95
C LYS A 271 18.26 3.78 -17.55
N LEU A 272 17.49 3.63 -16.47
CA LEU A 272 17.01 2.32 -16.03
C LEU A 272 15.75 1.87 -16.82
N ARG A 273 15.63 0.56 -17.01
CA ARG A 273 14.53 -0.10 -17.73
C ARG A 273 13.96 -1.24 -16.90
N TYR A 274 12.64 -1.41 -16.89
CA TYR A 274 12.01 -2.55 -16.22
C TYR A 274 12.39 -3.89 -16.85
N CYS A 275 12.41 -4.94 -16.04
CA CYS A 275 12.43 -6.31 -16.54
C CYS A 275 11.26 -6.51 -17.52
N GLY A 276 11.55 -6.90 -18.75
CA GLY A 276 10.53 -7.05 -19.81
C GLY A 276 9.50 -8.15 -19.55
N ARG A 277 9.75 -9.05 -18.59
CA ARG A 277 8.82 -10.12 -18.19
C ARG A 277 7.93 -9.72 -17.02
N CYS A 278 8.50 -9.46 -15.85
CA CYS A 278 7.71 -9.24 -14.64
C CYS A 278 7.42 -7.76 -14.35
N TYR A 279 8.14 -6.82 -14.95
CA TYR A 279 8.01 -5.38 -14.69
C TYR A 279 8.17 -4.94 -13.21
N THR A 280 8.77 -5.79 -12.36
CA THR A 280 8.95 -5.50 -10.92
C THR A 280 10.29 -4.87 -10.56
N VAL A 281 11.35 -5.28 -11.26
CA VAL A 281 12.72 -4.78 -11.05
C VAL A 281 13.20 -3.96 -12.24
N VAL A 282 14.22 -3.15 -12.05
CA VAL A 282 14.82 -2.31 -13.10
C VAL A 282 16.31 -2.60 -13.28
N TYR A 283 16.81 -2.40 -14.50
CA TYR A 283 18.19 -2.64 -14.91
C TYR A 283 18.72 -1.50 -15.77
N CYS A 284 20.01 -1.20 -15.68
CA CYS A 284 20.66 -0.22 -16.55
C CYS A 284 20.97 -0.77 -17.95
N GLY A 285 20.98 -2.10 -18.10
CA GLY A 285 21.26 -2.78 -19.37
C GLY A 285 21.25 -4.30 -19.23
N ASP A 286 21.41 -4.98 -20.36
CA ASP A 286 21.29 -6.44 -20.46
C ASP A 286 22.39 -7.19 -19.70
N GLU A 287 23.56 -6.56 -19.53
CA GLU A 287 24.65 -7.13 -18.72
C GLU A 287 24.22 -7.32 -17.26
N CYS A 288 23.58 -6.30 -16.67
CA CYS A 288 23.05 -6.37 -15.31
C CYS A 288 21.87 -7.32 -15.20
N VAL A 289 21.07 -7.48 -16.26
CA VAL A 289 20.03 -8.51 -16.32
C VAL A 289 20.66 -9.90 -16.24
N LYS A 290 21.67 -10.18 -17.08
CA LYS A 290 22.35 -11.49 -17.13
C LYS A 290 23.06 -11.81 -15.81
N ALA A 291 23.76 -10.83 -15.22
CA ALA A 291 24.45 -11.00 -13.95
C ALA A 291 23.48 -11.33 -12.80
N ASN A 292 22.33 -10.66 -12.74
CA ASN A 292 21.32 -10.87 -11.69
C ASN A 292 20.32 -12.00 -12.01
N TRP A 293 20.35 -12.58 -13.22
CA TRP A 293 19.29 -13.47 -13.69
C TRP A 293 19.11 -14.71 -12.79
N ASN A 294 20.20 -15.27 -12.28
CA ASN A 294 20.14 -16.46 -11.43
C ASN A 294 19.40 -16.22 -10.11
N LEU A 295 19.44 -14.99 -9.58
CA LEU A 295 18.72 -14.59 -8.38
C LEU A 295 17.27 -14.19 -8.71
N HIS A 296 17.05 -13.51 -9.84
CA HIS A 296 15.75 -12.98 -10.20
C HIS A 296 14.80 -14.01 -10.85
N LYS A 297 15.32 -15.06 -11.50
CA LYS A 297 14.53 -15.96 -12.38
C LYS A 297 13.30 -16.56 -11.70
N GLU A 298 13.42 -17.00 -10.45
CA GLU A 298 12.37 -17.71 -9.72
C GLU A 298 11.25 -16.74 -9.33
N GLU A 299 11.63 -15.59 -8.76
CA GLU A 299 10.70 -14.50 -8.45
C GLU A 299 10.03 -13.95 -9.71
N CYS A 300 10.78 -13.81 -10.80
CA CYS A 300 10.25 -13.38 -12.10
C CYS A 300 9.17 -14.35 -12.60
N ALA A 301 9.41 -15.65 -12.51
CA ALA A 301 8.47 -16.68 -12.92
C ALA A 301 7.20 -16.67 -12.07
N ALA A 302 7.36 -16.63 -10.73
CA ALA A 302 6.24 -16.55 -9.79
C ALA A 302 5.39 -15.29 -10.02
N ARG A 303 6.01 -14.13 -10.25
CA ARG A 303 5.30 -12.88 -10.60
C ARG A 303 4.56 -13.02 -11.92
N CYS A 304 5.19 -13.54 -12.97
CA CYS A 304 4.56 -13.68 -14.28
C CYS A 304 3.35 -14.62 -14.25
N ALA A 305 3.37 -15.66 -13.41
CA ALA A 305 2.25 -16.58 -13.24
C ALA A 305 0.99 -15.89 -12.69
N ASN A 306 1.16 -14.82 -11.91
CA ASN A 306 0.09 -14.05 -11.29
C ASN A 306 -0.25 -12.75 -12.03
N GLN A 307 0.28 -12.54 -13.24
CA GLN A 307 0.02 -11.36 -14.05
C GLN A 307 -0.92 -11.67 -15.21
N ALA A 308 -2.00 -10.90 -15.34
CA ALA A 308 -2.87 -10.93 -16.51
C ALA A 308 -2.49 -9.82 -17.50
N ARG A 309 -2.33 -10.17 -18.77
CA ARG A 309 -2.05 -9.23 -19.87
C ARG A 309 -3.28 -9.15 -20.77
N ILE A 310 -4.05 -8.08 -20.61
CA ILE A 310 -5.33 -7.93 -21.28
C ILE A 310 -5.16 -6.90 -22.39
N ASN A 311 -5.35 -7.34 -23.64
CA ASN A 311 -5.32 -6.44 -24.78
C ASN A 311 -6.66 -5.68 -24.87
N LEU A 312 -6.61 -4.37 -24.62
CA LEU A 312 -7.79 -3.52 -24.55
C LEU A 312 -8.49 -3.37 -25.91
N GLN A 313 -7.76 -3.47 -27.01
CA GLN A 313 -8.34 -3.43 -28.35
C GLN A 313 -9.15 -4.70 -28.63
N ARG A 314 -8.64 -5.88 -28.27
CA ARG A 314 -9.40 -7.13 -28.38
C ARG A 314 -10.64 -7.15 -27.50
N ILE A 315 -10.58 -6.52 -26.32
CA ILE A 315 -11.77 -6.33 -25.47
C ILE A 315 -12.82 -5.51 -26.22
N LYS A 316 -12.43 -4.38 -26.84
CA LYS A 316 -13.32 -3.57 -27.68
C LYS A 316 -13.96 -4.39 -28.80
N GLU A 317 -13.14 -5.16 -29.53
CA GLU A 317 -13.59 -5.99 -30.66
C GLU A 317 -14.52 -7.13 -30.24
N SER A 318 -14.32 -7.69 -29.04
CA SER A 318 -15.17 -8.75 -28.48
C SER A 318 -16.47 -8.26 -27.84
N THR A 319 -16.62 -6.94 -27.66
CA THR A 319 -17.82 -6.33 -27.06
C THR A 319 -18.90 -6.16 -28.14
N PRO A 320 -20.09 -6.78 -28.02
CA PRO A 320 -21.14 -6.68 -29.04
C PRO A 320 -21.57 -5.24 -29.34
N ARG A 321 -21.78 -4.92 -30.62
CA ARG A 321 -22.27 -3.59 -31.07
C ARG A 321 -23.62 -3.28 -30.40
N GLY A 322 -23.73 -2.11 -29.77
CA GLY A 322 -24.93 -1.68 -29.06
C GLY A 322 -24.97 -2.04 -27.57
N MET A 323 -24.10 -2.96 -27.09
CA MET A 323 -23.84 -3.09 -25.65
C MET A 323 -22.81 -2.03 -25.20
N SER A 324 -23.28 -0.80 -25.03
CA SER A 324 -22.60 0.14 -24.14
C SER A 324 -23.03 -0.21 -22.72
N PHE A 325 -22.10 -0.64 -21.87
CA PHE A 325 -22.37 -0.76 -20.43
C PHE A 325 -22.47 0.66 -19.84
N SER A 326 -23.65 1.26 -20.00
CA SER A 326 -23.99 2.58 -19.48
C SER A 326 -23.83 2.56 -17.97
N THR A 327 -22.80 3.23 -17.47
CA THR A 327 -22.70 3.47 -16.04
C THR A 327 -23.50 4.72 -15.78
N VAL A 328 -24.75 4.58 -15.31
CA VAL A 328 -25.52 5.74 -14.82
C VAL A 328 -24.73 6.33 -13.66
N ASN A 329 -24.27 7.57 -13.83
CA ASN A 329 -23.66 8.31 -12.75
C ASN A 329 -24.76 8.72 -11.77
N MET A 330 -24.87 8.01 -10.66
CA MET A 330 -25.94 8.21 -9.66
C MET A 330 -25.85 9.56 -8.90
N GLN A 331 -24.77 10.31 -9.05
CA GLN A 331 -24.65 11.66 -8.48
C GLN A 331 -25.06 12.76 -9.46
N THR A 332 -24.84 12.54 -10.77
CA THR A 332 -25.13 13.56 -11.80
C THR A 332 -26.36 13.22 -12.64
N HIS A 333 -26.95 12.03 -12.46
CA HIS A 333 -28.07 11.49 -13.25
C HIS A 333 -27.83 11.45 -14.76
N GLN A 334 -26.56 11.50 -15.18
CA GLN A 334 -26.18 11.43 -16.58
C GLN A 334 -25.90 9.99 -17.01
N ILE A 335 -26.32 9.67 -18.24
CA ILE A 335 -26.00 8.43 -18.94
C ILE A 335 -24.69 8.68 -19.68
N ASP A 336 -23.57 8.28 -19.09
CA ASP A 336 -22.27 8.33 -19.77
C ASP A 336 -22.22 7.18 -20.79
N ALA A 337 -22.66 7.46 -22.01
CA ALA A 337 -22.41 6.59 -23.15
C ALA A 337 -20.91 6.59 -23.42
N LEU A 338 -20.28 5.42 -23.31
CA LEU A 338 -18.91 5.11 -23.74
C LEU A 338 -17.98 6.33 -23.71
N ASN A 339 -17.36 6.63 -22.57
CA ASN A 339 -16.04 7.25 -22.66
C ASN A 339 -15.22 6.31 -23.56
N GLU A 340 -14.80 6.79 -24.72
CA GLU A 340 -14.08 6.06 -25.76
C GLU A 340 -12.71 5.56 -25.26
N PHE A 341 -12.61 4.81 -24.16
CA PHE A 341 -11.36 4.64 -23.40
C PHE A 341 -10.66 6.01 -23.32
N GLY A 342 -11.31 6.99 -22.68
CA GLY A 342 -10.82 8.37 -22.63
C GLY A 342 -9.30 8.36 -22.45
N GLU A 343 -8.58 9.10 -23.32
CA GLU A 343 -7.13 9.02 -23.45
C GLU A 343 -6.48 8.75 -22.09
N ILE A 344 -5.93 7.55 -21.91
CA ILE A 344 -5.39 7.19 -20.60
C ILE A 344 -4.16 8.06 -20.40
N VAL A 345 -4.32 9.13 -19.61
CA VAL A 345 -3.25 10.05 -19.19
C VAL A 345 -2.40 9.39 -18.09
N ALA A 346 -2.14 8.08 -18.18
CA ALA A 346 -1.09 7.45 -17.41
C ALA A 346 0.21 7.65 -18.18
N SER A 347 1.20 8.27 -17.54
CA SER A 347 2.52 8.42 -18.16
C SER A 347 3.08 7.03 -18.50
N LYS A 348 3.79 6.92 -19.64
CA LYS A 348 4.35 5.66 -20.12
C LYS A 348 5.13 4.97 -19.00
N ASN A 349 4.73 3.75 -18.63
CA ASN A 349 5.34 2.96 -17.56
C ASN A 349 5.16 3.51 -16.12
N GLU A 350 4.01 4.10 -15.80
CA GLU A 350 3.58 4.33 -14.41
C GLU A 350 2.59 3.24 -13.95
N SER A 351 2.70 2.81 -12.70
CA SER A 351 1.76 1.85 -12.10
C SER A 351 0.64 2.61 -11.40
N PHE A 352 -0.60 2.18 -11.58
CA PHE A 352 -1.79 2.75 -10.94
C PHE A 352 -2.65 1.65 -10.34
N THR A 353 -3.63 2.00 -9.50
CA THR A 353 -4.52 1.02 -8.86
C THR A 353 -5.78 0.82 -9.68
N VAL A 354 -6.21 -0.43 -9.84
CA VAL A 354 -7.53 -0.80 -10.35
C VAL A 354 -8.30 -1.60 -9.31
N LYS A 355 -9.62 -1.44 -9.30
CA LYS A 355 -10.53 -2.33 -8.58
C LYS A 355 -11.06 -3.38 -9.54
N VAL A 356 -10.96 -4.64 -9.12
CA VAL A 356 -11.52 -5.79 -9.82
C VAL A 356 -12.67 -6.33 -8.98
N GLN A 357 -13.85 -6.45 -9.60
CA GLN A 357 -15.07 -6.88 -8.93
C GLN A 357 -15.71 -8.04 -9.69
N ILE A 358 -15.92 -9.15 -8.98
CA ILE A 358 -16.63 -10.33 -9.46
C ILE A 358 -18.09 -10.21 -9.00
N PRO A 359 -19.06 -10.03 -9.91
CA PRO A 359 -20.46 -9.87 -9.53
C PRO A 359 -21.02 -11.14 -8.87
N LEU A 360 -21.87 -10.96 -7.85
CA LEU A 360 -22.61 -12.06 -7.24
C LEU A 360 -23.75 -12.47 -8.18
N VAL A 361 -23.76 -13.73 -8.60
CA VAL A 361 -24.87 -14.28 -9.39
C VAL A 361 -25.79 -15.04 -8.45
N PRO A 362 -27.09 -14.69 -8.36
CA PRO A 362 -28.04 -15.41 -7.52
C PRO A 362 -28.12 -16.90 -7.92
N PRO A 363 -28.25 -17.81 -6.94
CA PRO A 363 -28.50 -19.22 -7.22
C PRO A 363 -29.75 -19.36 -8.10
N GLY A 364 -29.64 -20.02 -9.26
CA GLY A 364 -30.74 -20.23 -10.21
C GLY A 364 -30.68 -19.38 -11.49
N MET A 365 -29.83 -18.35 -11.57
CA MET A 365 -29.44 -17.77 -12.87
C MET A 365 -28.36 -18.66 -13.50
N GLY A 366 -28.66 -19.26 -14.66
CA GLY A 366 -27.75 -20.20 -15.33
C GLY A 366 -26.37 -19.61 -15.66
N ARG A 367 -25.36 -20.48 -15.82
CA ARG A 367 -23.95 -20.12 -16.12
C ARG A 367 -23.80 -19.11 -17.27
N THR A 368 -24.75 -19.08 -18.20
CA THR A 368 -24.81 -18.14 -19.33
C THR A 368 -24.84 -16.67 -18.91
N LEU A 369 -25.53 -16.34 -17.81
CA LEU A 369 -25.63 -14.96 -17.29
C LEU A 369 -24.35 -14.55 -16.53
N GLN A 370 -23.75 -15.49 -15.81
CA GLN A 370 -22.46 -15.30 -15.13
C GLN A 370 -21.33 -15.04 -16.14
N ASN A 371 -21.31 -15.80 -17.25
CA ASN A 371 -20.35 -15.60 -18.33
C ASN A 371 -20.59 -14.30 -19.13
N GLY A 372 -21.83 -13.80 -19.15
CA GLY A 372 -22.21 -12.56 -19.83
C GLY A 372 -21.82 -11.28 -19.10
N MET A 373 -21.63 -11.32 -17.77
CA MET A 373 -21.27 -10.14 -16.97
C MET A 373 -19.75 -9.94 -16.83
N GLY A 374 -18.96 -11.03 -16.79
CA GLY A 374 -17.50 -10.96 -16.67
C GLY A 374 -16.98 -10.29 -15.39
N ALA A 375 -15.66 -10.11 -15.29
CA ALA A 375 -15.03 -9.42 -14.16
C ALA A 375 -14.93 -7.92 -14.46
N MET A 376 -15.51 -7.07 -13.63
CA MET A 376 -15.46 -5.62 -13.79
C MET A 376 -14.10 -5.07 -13.34
N VAL A 377 -13.43 -4.27 -14.18
CA VAL A 377 -12.16 -3.61 -13.87
C VAL A 377 -12.31 -2.11 -14.07
N TYR A 378 -11.97 -1.31 -13.04
CA TYR A 378 -11.94 0.15 -13.17
C TYR A 378 -10.98 0.86 -12.22
N ASP A 379 -10.52 2.04 -12.61
CA ASP A 379 -9.76 2.94 -11.75
C ASP A 379 -10.67 3.82 -10.87
N GLU A 380 -10.06 4.60 -9.96
CA GLU A 380 -10.78 5.48 -9.00
C GLU A 380 -11.83 6.37 -9.68
N LYS A 381 -11.43 6.99 -10.79
CA LYS A 381 -12.20 8.01 -11.50
C LYS A 381 -13.04 7.43 -12.63
N ARG A 382 -13.04 6.10 -12.80
CA ARG A 382 -13.67 5.40 -13.94
C ARG A 382 -13.26 5.97 -15.31
N ARG A 383 -12.01 6.47 -15.40
CA ARG A 383 -11.39 6.85 -16.67
C ARG A 383 -11.00 5.61 -17.47
N LEU A 384 -10.59 4.57 -16.75
CA LEU A 384 -10.39 3.23 -17.29
C LEU A 384 -11.50 2.34 -16.72
N GLN A 385 -12.33 1.78 -17.58
CA GLN A 385 -13.38 0.84 -17.21
C GLN A 385 -13.60 -0.19 -18.32
N PHE A 386 -13.54 -1.47 -17.98
CA PHE A 386 -13.82 -2.57 -18.90
C PHE A 386 -14.22 -3.84 -18.14
N HIS A 387 -14.67 -4.87 -18.87
CA HIS A 387 -14.93 -6.19 -18.33
C HIS A 387 -13.93 -7.18 -18.89
N ILE A 388 -13.45 -8.12 -18.08
CA ILE A 388 -12.74 -9.32 -18.56
C ILE A 388 -13.82 -10.38 -18.83
N PRO A 389 -14.06 -10.76 -20.09
CA PRO A 389 -15.05 -11.78 -20.42
C PRO A 389 -14.66 -13.15 -19.86
N ALA A 390 -15.65 -13.92 -19.40
CA ALA A 390 -15.44 -15.31 -18.99
C ALA A 390 -15.24 -16.28 -20.18
N ASN A 391 -15.48 -15.79 -21.40
CA ASN A 391 -15.40 -16.57 -22.62
C ASN A 391 -14.06 -16.31 -23.35
N PRO A 392 -13.66 -17.18 -24.31
CA PRO A 392 -12.51 -16.93 -25.15
C PRO A 392 -12.56 -15.55 -25.83
N PRO A 393 -11.41 -14.87 -26.00
CA PRO A 393 -10.05 -15.35 -25.74
C PRO A 393 -9.52 -15.07 -24.32
N PHE A 394 -10.34 -14.57 -23.39
CA PHE A 394 -9.89 -14.07 -22.08
C PHE A 394 -10.26 -14.95 -20.88
N GLU A 395 -10.71 -16.19 -21.14
CA GLU A 395 -11.13 -17.14 -20.11
C GLU A 395 -10.04 -17.37 -19.05
N LYS A 396 -8.77 -17.44 -19.46
CA LYS A 396 -7.65 -17.61 -18.54
C LYS A 396 -7.48 -16.40 -17.62
N GLU A 397 -7.47 -15.20 -18.17
CA GLU A 397 -7.35 -13.95 -17.40
C GLU A 397 -8.56 -13.74 -16.48
N TYR A 398 -9.75 -14.14 -16.92
CA TYR A 398 -10.96 -14.11 -16.10
C TYR A 398 -10.85 -15.08 -14.93
N GLN A 399 -10.45 -16.33 -15.18
CA GLN A 399 -10.31 -17.34 -14.12
C GLN A 399 -9.25 -16.93 -13.09
N GLN A 400 -8.13 -16.35 -13.55
CA GLN A 400 -7.13 -15.76 -12.67
C GLN A 400 -7.72 -14.64 -11.81
N ALA A 401 -8.50 -13.73 -12.41
CA ALA A 401 -9.15 -12.65 -11.68
C ALA A 401 -10.14 -13.20 -10.63
N VAL A 402 -10.95 -14.20 -10.95
CA VAL A 402 -11.89 -14.84 -10.02
C VAL A 402 -11.14 -15.44 -8.84
N GLU A 403 -10.18 -16.34 -9.09
CA GLU A 403 -9.40 -17.01 -8.05
C GLU A 403 -8.74 -16.02 -7.09
N HIS A 404 -8.15 -14.96 -7.63
CA HIS A 404 -7.44 -13.96 -6.84
C HIS A 404 -8.37 -12.99 -6.11
N VAL A 405 -9.50 -12.61 -6.71
CA VAL A 405 -10.48 -11.74 -6.06
C VAL A 405 -11.27 -12.50 -5.01
N GLU A 406 -11.60 -13.77 -5.21
CA GLU A 406 -12.28 -14.58 -4.19
C GLU A 406 -11.35 -14.90 -3.01
N SER A 407 -10.08 -15.20 -3.26
CA SER A 407 -9.11 -15.50 -2.19
C SER A 407 -8.61 -14.26 -1.44
N LYS A 408 -8.44 -13.11 -2.12
CA LYS A 408 -7.82 -11.90 -1.54
C LYS A 408 -8.80 -10.74 -1.37
N GLY A 409 -10.03 -10.90 -1.85
CA GLY A 409 -11.02 -9.84 -1.89
C GLY A 409 -11.84 -9.72 -0.62
N LEU A 410 -12.51 -8.58 -0.55
CA LEU A 410 -13.42 -8.24 0.52
C LEU A 410 -14.78 -8.91 0.25
N THR A 411 -15.07 -9.99 0.97
CA THR A 411 -16.42 -10.52 1.12
C THR A 411 -17.13 -9.65 2.17
N ALA A 412 -18.07 -8.83 1.71
CA ALA A 412 -18.95 -8.14 2.64
C ALA A 412 -20.04 -9.12 3.09
N MET A 413 -20.18 -9.34 4.40
CA MET A 413 -21.41 -9.94 4.94
C MET A 413 -22.63 -9.19 4.40
N GLY A 414 -23.51 -9.89 3.68
CA GLY A 414 -24.76 -9.33 3.14
C GLY A 414 -24.65 -8.49 1.85
N SER A 415 -23.52 -8.49 1.14
CA SER A 415 -23.42 -7.73 -0.12
C SER A 415 -24.06 -8.47 -1.30
N ALA A 416 -25.20 -7.96 -1.76
CA ALA A 416 -25.83 -8.32 -3.04
C ALA A 416 -24.99 -7.94 -4.29
N LYS A 417 -23.74 -7.46 -4.13
CA LYS A 417 -22.93 -6.82 -5.19
C LYS A 417 -21.65 -7.56 -5.57
N GLY A 418 -21.37 -8.73 -5.00
CA GLY A 418 -20.20 -9.55 -5.35
C GLY A 418 -18.93 -9.27 -4.54
N VAL A 419 -17.83 -9.96 -4.89
CA VAL A 419 -16.51 -9.89 -4.24
C VAL A 419 -15.62 -8.89 -4.98
N LYS A 420 -14.80 -8.12 -4.26
CA LYS A 420 -13.92 -7.10 -4.87
C LYS A 420 -12.54 -7.05 -4.24
N ALA A 421 -11.52 -6.78 -5.05
CA ALA A 421 -10.14 -6.57 -4.63
C ALA A 421 -9.49 -5.45 -5.44
N TYR A 422 -8.37 -4.92 -4.96
CA TYR A 422 -7.63 -3.84 -5.60
C TYR A 422 -6.25 -4.32 -5.97
N PHE A 423 -5.77 -4.01 -7.18
CA PHE A 423 -4.50 -4.52 -7.70
C PHE A 423 -3.70 -3.41 -8.37
N PRO A 424 -2.37 -3.49 -8.37
CA PRO A 424 -1.55 -2.64 -9.21
C PRO A 424 -1.71 -3.06 -10.67
N ALA A 425 -1.89 -2.08 -11.53
CA ALA A 425 -1.98 -2.22 -12.96
C ALA A 425 -1.03 -1.26 -13.67
N ARG A 426 -0.65 -1.61 -14.89
CA ARG A 426 0.22 -0.82 -15.75
C ARG A 426 -0.24 -0.91 -17.19
N LEU A 427 -0.17 0.20 -17.91
CA LEU A 427 -0.27 0.18 -19.36
C LEU A 427 1.09 -0.14 -19.99
N ILE A 428 1.11 -1.15 -20.85
CA ILE A 428 2.27 -1.56 -21.65
C ILE A 428 1.91 -1.47 -23.14
N ASP A 429 2.86 -1.78 -24.03
CA ASP A 429 2.65 -1.81 -25.49
C ASP A 429 2.06 -0.51 -26.05
N SER A 430 2.51 0.63 -25.52
CA SER A 430 1.99 1.97 -25.87
C SER A 430 0.50 2.15 -25.56
N GLY A 431 0.02 1.56 -24.46
CA GLY A 431 -1.36 1.72 -23.98
C GLY A 431 -2.34 0.69 -24.54
N LYS A 432 -1.88 -0.24 -25.40
CA LYS A 432 -2.74 -1.27 -26.01
C LYS A 432 -3.06 -2.43 -25.07
N THR A 433 -2.17 -2.71 -24.13
CA THR A 433 -2.28 -3.82 -23.20
C THR A 433 -2.25 -3.29 -21.78
N ILE A 434 -3.19 -3.72 -20.94
CA ILE A 434 -3.11 -3.54 -19.50
C ILE A 434 -2.51 -4.81 -18.87
N LEU A 435 -1.50 -4.62 -18.04
CA LEU A 435 -0.93 -5.65 -17.18
C LEU A 435 -1.48 -5.44 -15.76
N ILE A 436 -2.25 -6.39 -15.26
CA ILE A 436 -2.75 -6.41 -13.87
C ILE A 436 -1.94 -7.45 -13.11
N ASP A 437 -1.32 -7.06 -12.00
CA ASP A 437 -0.56 -7.98 -11.14
C ASP A 437 -1.44 -8.43 -9.96
N PHE A 438 -1.88 -9.68 -10.01
CA PHE A 438 -2.70 -10.30 -8.98
C PHE A 438 -1.87 -10.90 -7.82
N HIS A 439 -0.54 -10.80 -7.85
CA HIS A 439 0.35 -11.38 -6.83
C HIS A 439 -0.04 -10.95 -5.41
N GLU A 440 -0.37 -9.67 -5.20
CA GLU A 440 -0.81 -9.16 -3.91
C GLU A 440 -1.93 -8.12 -4.07
N ALA A 441 -3.00 -8.29 -3.30
CA ALA A 441 -4.09 -7.31 -3.27
C ALA A 441 -3.69 -6.09 -2.43
N LEU A 442 -3.84 -4.92 -3.03
CA LEU A 442 -3.62 -3.64 -2.36
C LEU A 442 -4.68 -3.40 -1.29
N THR A 443 -4.29 -2.69 -0.25
CA THR A 443 -5.24 -2.05 0.66
C THR A 443 -6.17 -1.13 -0.15
N PRO A 444 -7.51 -1.27 -0.05
CA PRO A 444 -8.47 -0.41 -0.68
C PRO A 444 -8.05 1.03 -0.45
N PRO A 445 -7.78 1.78 -1.51
CA PRO A 445 -7.67 3.22 -1.39
C PRO A 445 -9.03 3.79 -0.92
N ALA A 446 -9.02 5.01 -0.40
CA ALA A 446 -10.21 5.68 0.13
C ALA A 446 -11.19 6.15 -0.98
N TRP A 447 -11.42 5.31 -1.99
CA TRP A 447 -12.32 5.51 -3.13
C TRP A 447 -13.80 5.47 -2.74
#